data_AF-A0A3M3RWG8-F1
#
_entry.id   AF-A0A3M3RWG8-F1
#
_cell.length_a   1.000
_cell.length_b   1.000
_cell.length_c   1.000
_cell.angle_alpha   90.00
_cell.angle_beta   90.00
_cell.angle_gamma   90.00
#
_symmetry.space_group_name_H-M   'P 1'
#
loop_
_entity.id
_entity.type
_entity.pdbx_description
1 polymer ?
#
loop_
_entity_poly.entity_id
_entity_poly.type
_entity_poly.pdbx_seq_one_letter_code
_entity_poly.pdbx_strand_id
1 'polypeptide(L)'
;MSRATFTFRSVTSRKGGYEVADHSIEKKESRNLSRFQALGYLLCWIDALAEDESDPGRLISAIFGFDGDVAALGFDRYDPVHILTAPNWKTRMRAAWCVIGADERAIAKQLDYGDLHNYWPNTDFCRPGFDDEATQWVSSTSAYDDPAEFNICAYVGSPARPHLIFKLESPDHSPA
;
A
#
# COMPACT_ATOMS: atom_id res chain seq x y z
N MET A 1 16.91 3.62 5.50
CA MET A 1 16.11 4.72 4.91
C MET A 1 16.48 4.82 3.44
N SER A 2 15.70 4.20 2.55
CA SER A 2 15.96 4.23 1.11
C SER A 2 15.53 5.58 0.55
N ARG A 3 16.45 6.25 -0.13
CA ARG A 3 16.26 7.59 -0.66
C ARG A 3 15.56 7.48 -2.01
N ALA A 4 14.28 7.83 -2.08
CA ALA A 4 13.57 7.94 -3.34
C ALA A 4 14.29 8.97 -4.22
N THR A 5 14.76 8.55 -5.39
CA THR A 5 15.38 9.46 -6.37
C THR A 5 14.36 9.76 -7.45
N PHE A 6 14.07 11.04 -7.65
CA PHE A 6 13.08 11.52 -8.61
C PHE A 6 13.80 11.85 -9.93
N THR A 7 13.41 11.18 -11.00
CA THR A 7 13.88 11.49 -12.35
C THR A 7 12.68 11.69 -13.27
N PHE A 8 12.64 12.81 -13.98
CA PHE A 8 11.56 13.11 -14.91
C PHE A 8 11.99 12.70 -16.32
N ARG A 9 11.16 11.93 -17.02
CA ARG A 9 11.36 11.63 -18.43
C ARG A 9 10.16 12.11 -19.24
N SER A 10 10.42 13.05 -20.15
CA SER A 10 9.42 13.48 -21.12
C SER A 10 9.20 12.36 -22.14
N VAL A 11 7.95 11.89 -22.28
CA VAL A 11 7.56 10.91 -23.31
C VAL A 11 6.75 11.62 -24.38
N THR A 12 7.24 11.59 -25.61
CA THR A 12 6.56 12.18 -26.76
C THR A 12 5.56 11.18 -27.38
N SER A 13 4.28 11.55 -27.38
CA SER A 13 3.20 10.82 -28.04
C SER A 13 2.65 11.61 -29.23
N ARG A 14 1.99 10.93 -30.17
CA ARG A 14 1.30 11.55 -31.32
C ARG A 14 0.20 12.55 -30.91
N LYS A 15 -0.25 12.53 -29.65
CA LYS A 15 -1.27 13.46 -29.10
C LYS A 15 -0.69 14.61 -28.28
N GLY A 16 0.62 14.83 -28.32
CA GLY A 16 1.33 15.79 -27.46
C GLY A 16 2.20 15.06 -26.45
N GLY A 17 3.37 15.64 -26.14
CA GLY A 17 4.26 15.09 -25.11
C GLY A 17 3.61 15.17 -23.74
N TYR A 18 3.77 14.12 -22.94
CA TYR A 18 3.41 14.14 -21.53
C TYR A 18 4.66 13.78 -20.71
N GLU A 19 4.82 14.43 -19.57
CA GLU A 19 5.91 14.13 -18.66
C GLU A 19 5.54 12.89 -17.86
N VAL A 20 6.37 11.85 -17.97
CA VAL A 20 6.29 10.68 -17.11
C VAL A 20 7.31 10.90 -16.01
N ALA A 21 6.84 11.02 -14.78
CA ALA A 21 7.72 10.93 -13.65
C ALA A 21 8.21 9.48 -13.51
N ASP A 22 9.49 9.26 -13.75
CA ASP A 22 10.14 7.97 -13.52
C ASP A 22 10.78 8.00 -12.13
N HIS A 23 10.07 7.42 -11.17
CA HIS A 23 10.57 7.28 -9.81
C HIS A 23 11.56 6.10 -9.80
N SER A 24 12.85 6.34 -9.58
CA SER A 24 13.79 5.24 -9.33
C SER A 24 13.66 4.84 -7.86
N ILE A 25 12.60 4.12 -7.55
CA ILE A 25 12.56 3.27 -6.36
C ILE A 25 13.46 2.08 -6.70
N GLU A 26 14.55 1.90 -5.96
CA GLU A 26 15.49 0.79 -6.18
C GLU A 26 14.76 -0.56 -6.15
N LYS A 27 15.21 -1.51 -6.99
CA LYS A 27 14.72 -2.89 -7.06
C LYS A 27 13.20 -3.00 -7.26
N LYS A 28 12.65 -2.27 -8.24
CA LYS A 28 11.22 -2.29 -8.61
C LYS A 28 10.68 -3.72 -8.84
N GLU A 29 11.53 -4.71 -9.14
CA GLU A 29 11.10 -6.10 -9.30
C GLU A 29 10.51 -6.67 -8.00
N SER A 30 10.96 -6.22 -6.83
CA SER A 30 10.50 -6.72 -5.51
C SER A 30 9.00 -6.52 -5.31
N ARG A 31 8.41 -5.49 -5.95
CA ARG A 31 6.99 -5.18 -5.83
C ARG A 31 6.11 -6.26 -6.47
N ASN A 32 6.65 -7.02 -7.43
CA ASN A 32 5.90 -8.02 -8.18
C ASN A 32 5.91 -9.39 -7.46
N LEU A 33 6.62 -9.52 -6.34
CA LEU A 33 6.79 -10.78 -5.62
C LEU A 33 5.64 -11.11 -4.67
N SER A 34 4.88 -10.09 -4.25
CA SER A 34 3.66 -10.26 -3.46
C SER A 34 2.76 -9.03 -3.63
N ARG A 35 1.44 -9.22 -3.55
CA ARG A 35 0.46 -8.12 -3.47
C ARG A 35 0.73 -7.23 -2.27
N PHE A 36 1.28 -7.78 -1.18
CA PHE A 36 1.68 -7.01 -0.02
C PHE A 36 2.83 -6.04 -0.33
N GLN A 37 3.85 -6.47 -1.09
CA GLN A 37 4.92 -5.59 -1.55
C GLN A 37 4.44 -4.60 -2.62
N ALA A 38 3.57 -5.02 -3.53
CA ALA A 38 2.95 -4.14 -4.52
C ALA A 38 2.20 -2.98 -3.84
N LEU A 39 1.41 -3.27 -2.82
CA LEU A 39 0.68 -2.27 -2.06
C LEU A 39 1.60 -1.34 -1.27
N GLY A 40 2.63 -1.88 -0.60
CA GLY A 40 3.64 -1.06 0.08
C GLY A 40 4.31 -0.07 -0.87
N TYR A 41 4.68 -0.54 -2.07
CA TYR A 41 5.24 0.30 -3.13
C TYR A 41 4.30 1.44 -3.54
N LEU A 42 3.02 1.13 -3.77
CA LEU A 42 2.01 2.13 -4.17
C LEU A 42 1.80 3.19 -3.09
N LEU A 43 1.83 2.81 -1.81
CA LEU A 43 1.74 3.74 -0.68
C LEU A 43 2.95 4.67 -0.61
N CYS A 44 4.18 4.12 -0.71
CA CYS A 44 5.39 4.94 -0.76
C CYS A 44 5.35 5.95 -1.91
N TRP A 45 4.81 5.54 -3.07
CA TRP A 45 4.69 6.40 -4.23
C TRP A 45 3.71 7.56 -3.99
N ILE A 46 2.53 7.30 -3.41
CA ILE A 46 1.59 8.38 -3.09
C ILE A 46 2.14 9.31 -2.02
N ASP A 47 2.74 8.79 -0.95
CA ASP A 47 3.25 9.66 0.12
C ASP A 47 4.33 10.60 -0.42
N ALA A 48 5.22 10.10 -1.28
CA ALA A 48 6.23 10.91 -1.95
C ALA A 48 5.63 12.02 -2.83
N LEU A 49 4.46 11.78 -3.44
CA LEU A 49 3.73 12.81 -4.19
C LEU A 49 2.98 13.77 -3.27
N ALA A 50 2.51 13.30 -2.11
CA ALA A 50 1.83 14.14 -1.12
C ALA A 50 2.80 15.07 -0.38
N GLU A 51 4.09 14.72 -0.31
CA GLU A 51 5.17 15.59 0.15
C GLU A 51 5.58 16.62 -0.91
N ASP A 52 5.35 16.34 -2.20
CA ASP A 52 5.64 17.25 -3.31
C ASP A 52 4.49 18.24 -3.53
N GLU A 53 4.49 19.34 -2.77
CA GLU A 53 3.47 20.40 -2.84
C GLU A 53 3.49 21.20 -4.16
N SER A 54 4.46 20.95 -5.05
CA SER A 54 4.62 21.73 -6.28
C SER A 54 3.54 21.49 -7.33
N ASP A 55 2.87 20.33 -7.28
CA ASP A 55 1.80 19.96 -8.22
C ASP A 55 0.66 19.17 -7.54
N PRO A 56 -0.31 19.87 -6.93
CA PRO A 56 -1.49 19.25 -6.32
C PRO A 56 -2.38 18.47 -7.32
N GLY A 57 -2.38 18.86 -8.60
CA GLY A 57 -3.17 18.19 -9.64
C GLY A 57 -2.65 16.79 -9.95
N ARG A 58 -1.33 16.63 -9.92
CA ARG A 58 -0.66 15.33 -10.05
C ARG A 58 -0.94 14.41 -8.87
N LEU A 59 -0.97 14.93 -7.64
CA LEU A 59 -1.37 14.16 -6.47
C LEU A 59 -2.81 13.64 -6.58
N ILE A 60 -3.76 14.49 -6.96
CA ILE A 60 -5.17 14.09 -7.15
C ILE A 60 -5.26 12.98 -8.20
N SER A 61 -4.55 13.13 -9.32
CA SER A 61 -4.53 12.12 -10.39
C SER A 61 -3.93 10.79 -9.90
N ALA A 62 -2.88 10.83 -9.09
CA ALA A 62 -2.26 9.65 -8.50
C ALA A 62 -3.18 8.92 -7.52
N ILE A 63 -3.97 9.65 -6.72
CA ILE A 63 -4.97 9.05 -5.80
C ILE A 63 -6.01 8.25 -6.59
N PHE A 64 -6.51 8.78 -7.71
CA PHE A 64 -7.43 8.03 -8.58
C PHE A 64 -6.75 6.82 -9.23
N GLY A 65 -5.48 6.96 -9.63
CA GLY A 65 -4.68 5.85 -10.15
C GLY A 65 -4.49 4.72 -9.13
N PHE A 66 -4.23 5.07 -7.87
CA PHE A 66 -4.03 4.11 -6.79
C PHE A 66 -5.24 3.22 -6.54
N ASP A 67 -6.46 3.77 -6.57
CA ASP A 67 -7.68 2.94 -6.45
C ASP A 67 -7.75 1.90 -7.57
N GLY A 68 -7.44 2.29 -8.81
CA GLY A 68 -7.38 1.39 -9.96
C GLY A 68 -6.28 0.34 -9.85
N ASP A 69 -5.07 0.73 -9.44
CA ASP A 69 -3.93 -0.17 -9.30
C ASP A 69 -4.14 -1.18 -8.16
N VAL A 70 -4.72 -0.75 -7.03
CA VAL A 70 -5.05 -1.64 -5.91
C VAL A 70 -6.22 -2.56 -6.28
N ALA A 71 -7.23 -2.08 -7.01
CA ALA A 71 -8.29 -2.94 -7.55
C ALA A 71 -7.74 -4.01 -8.51
N ALA A 72 -6.76 -3.66 -9.35
CA ALA A 72 -6.10 -4.60 -10.26
C ALA A 72 -5.30 -5.70 -9.53
N LEU A 73 -4.88 -5.43 -8.28
CA LEU A 73 -4.27 -6.44 -7.39
C LEU A 73 -5.31 -7.36 -6.70
N GLY A 74 -6.61 -7.17 -6.97
CA GLY A 74 -7.68 -8.02 -6.43
C GLY A 74 -8.11 -7.68 -5.00
N PHE A 75 -7.86 -6.46 -4.55
CA PHE A 75 -8.39 -5.96 -3.28
C PHE A 75 -9.85 -5.53 -3.43
N ASP A 76 -10.61 -5.54 -2.32
CA ASP A 76 -11.99 -5.09 -2.36
C ASP A 76 -12.07 -3.58 -2.48
N ARG A 77 -13.16 -3.08 -3.06
CA ARG A 77 -13.36 -1.66 -3.41
C ARG A 77 -13.08 -0.67 -2.26
N TYR A 78 -13.24 -1.09 -1.01
CA TYR A 78 -13.05 -0.20 0.14
C TYR A 78 -11.67 -0.34 0.81
N ASP A 79 -10.94 -1.44 0.58
CA ASP A 79 -9.61 -1.67 1.14
C ASP A 79 -8.59 -0.56 0.80
N PRO A 80 -8.52 -0.04 -0.46
CA PRO A 80 -7.57 1.01 -0.82
C PRO A 80 -7.73 2.27 0.03
N VAL A 81 -8.97 2.72 0.24
CA VAL A 81 -9.27 3.94 1.03
C VAL A 81 -8.87 3.75 2.49
N HIS A 82 -9.14 2.57 3.07
CA HIS A 82 -8.76 2.30 4.46
C HIS A 82 -7.28 2.41 4.72
N ILE A 83 -6.51 1.84 3.80
CA ILE A 83 -5.06 1.73 3.93
C ILE A 83 -4.45 3.09 3.61
N LEU A 84 -4.88 3.74 2.54
CA LEU A 84 -4.35 5.05 2.14
C LEU A 84 -4.53 6.11 3.24
N THR A 85 -5.69 6.11 3.89
CA THR A 85 -6.06 7.09 4.92
C THR A 85 -5.62 6.71 6.33
N ALA A 86 -4.96 5.58 6.53
CA ALA A 86 -4.47 5.20 7.85
C ALA A 86 -3.41 6.22 8.32
N PRO A 87 -3.45 6.61 9.61
CA PRO A 87 -2.66 7.72 10.14
C PRO A 87 -1.16 7.49 10.08
N ASN A 88 -0.70 6.25 10.22
CA ASN A 88 0.71 5.93 10.32
C ASN A 88 1.01 4.61 9.61
N TRP A 89 2.29 4.36 9.34
CA TRP A 89 2.71 3.16 8.64
C TRP A 89 2.37 1.86 9.37
N LYS A 90 2.39 1.86 10.71
CA LYS A 90 2.05 0.68 11.52
C LYS A 90 0.59 0.26 11.27
N THR A 91 -0.30 1.24 11.24
CA THR A 91 -1.72 1.04 10.96
C THR A 91 -1.95 0.63 9.51
N ARG A 92 -1.22 1.22 8.55
CA ARG A 92 -1.23 0.78 7.15
C ARG A 92 -0.81 -0.67 6.99
N MET A 93 0.27 -1.07 7.65
CA MET A 93 0.80 -2.43 7.60
C MET A 93 -0.22 -3.43 8.15
N ARG A 94 -0.82 -3.16 9.31
CA ARG A 94 -1.84 -4.03 9.89
C ARG A 94 -3.10 -4.09 9.02
N ALA A 95 -3.58 -2.95 8.53
CA ALA A 95 -4.73 -2.89 7.64
C ALA A 95 -4.51 -3.73 6.37
N ALA A 96 -3.39 -3.50 5.69
CA ALA A 96 -2.96 -4.27 4.52
C ALA A 96 -2.85 -5.76 4.84
N TRP A 97 -2.21 -6.10 5.96
CA TRP A 97 -2.07 -7.49 6.40
C TRP A 97 -3.42 -8.18 6.56
N CYS A 98 -4.43 -7.50 7.11
CA CYS A 98 -5.76 -8.06 7.32
C CYS A 98 -6.50 -8.34 6.01
N VAL A 99 -6.30 -7.53 4.97
CA VAL A 99 -7.06 -7.62 3.71
C VAL A 99 -6.42 -8.51 2.64
N ILE A 100 -5.13 -8.85 2.74
CA ILE A 100 -4.44 -9.64 1.70
C ILE A 100 -4.73 -11.16 1.74
N GLY A 101 -5.26 -11.69 2.85
CA GLY A 101 -5.54 -13.11 3.00
C GLY A 101 -4.35 -13.97 3.43
N ALA A 102 -4.60 -15.20 3.87
CA ALA A 102 -3.59 -16.08 4.47
C ALA A 102 -2.48 -16.51 3.50
N ASP A 103 -2.83 -16.83 2.26
CA ASP A 103 -1.87 -17.27 1.25
C ASP A 103 -0.86 -16.17 0.90
N GLU A 104 -1.37 -14.95 0.73
CA GLU A 104 -0.51 -13.80 0.46
C GLU A 104 0.42 -13.48 1.63
N ARG A 105 -0.08 -13.63 2.87
CA ARG A 105 0.76 -13.50 4.07
C ARG A 105 1.87 -14.55 4.09
N ALA A 106 1.56 -15.78 3.69
CA ALA A 106 2.56 -16.84 3.60
C ALA A 106 3.63 -16.50 2.56
N ILE A 107 3.24 -16.02 1.38
CA ILE A 107 4.17 -15.53 0.35
C ILE A 107 5.03 -14.41 0.91
N ALA A 108 4.42 -13.38 1.50
CA ALA A 108 5.12 -12.23 2.06
C ALA A 108 6.12 -12.61 3.17
N LYS A 109 5.83 -13.64 3.98
CA LYS A 109 6.73 -14.15 5.03
C LYS A 109 7.91 -14.97 4.49
N GLN A 110 7.77 -15.56 3.30
CA GLN A 110 8.82 -16.39 2.68
C GLN A 110 9.86 -15.55 1.93
N LEU A 111 9.58 -14.28 1.66
CA LEU A 111 10.51 -13.38 0.97
C LEU A 111 11.72 -13.06 1.86
N ASP A 112 12.92 -13.09 1.28
CA ASP A 112 14.15 -12.67 1.96
C ASP A 112 14.37 -11.16 1.82
N TYR A 113 13.96 -10.41 2.85
CA TYR A 113 14.11 -8.96 2.92
C TYR A 113 15.53 -8.46 3.22
N GLY A 114 16.50 -9.37 3.39
CA GLY A 114 17.93 -9.01 3.38
C GLY A 114 18.41 -8.70 1.96
N ASP A 115 17.92 -9.46 0.98
CA ASP A 115 18.29 -9.33 -0.43
C ASP A 115 17.26 -8.55 -1.25
N LEU A 116 15.98 -8.66 -0.89
CA LEU A 116 14.88 -7.96 -1.55
C LEU A 116 14.63 -6.58 -0.94
N HIS A 117 14.10 -5.67 -1.74
CA HIS A 117 13.67 -4.39 -1.18
C HIS A 117 12.36 -4.57 -0.42
N ASN A 118 12.32 -4.05 0.81
CA ASN A 118 11.09 -4.00 1.60
C ASN A 118 10.45 -2.62 1.47
N TYR A 119 9.24 -2.56 0.92
CA TYR A 119 8.47 -1.31 0.82
C TYR A 119 7.70 -0.96 2.12
N TRP A 120 7.82 -1.78 3.15
CA TRP A 120 7.30 -1.50 4.48
C TRP A 120 8.41 -0.93 5.37
N PRO A 121 8.08 -0.14 6.41
CA PRO A 121 9.10 0.48 7.27
C PRO A 121 10.03 -0.52 7.97
N ASN A 122 9.52 -1.72 8.22
CA ASN A 122 10.24 -2.79 8.91
C ASN A 122 9.66 -4.16 8.50
N THR A 123 10.22 -5.23 9.07
CA THR A 123 9.81 -6.63 8.85
C THR A 123 9.00 -7.18 10.03
N ASP A 124 8.31 -6.33 10.80
CA ASP A 124 7.52 -6.76 11.96
C ASP A 124 6.45 -7.79 11.57
N PHE A 125 5.96 -7.76 10.34
CA PHE A 125 5.01 -8.74 9.80
C PHE A 125 5.58 -10.16 9.68
N CYS A 126 6.90 -10.33 9.72
CA CYS A 126 7.56 -11.63 9.74
C CYS A 126 7.69 -12.21 11.16
N ARG A 127 7.47 -11.42 12.22
CA ARG A 127 7.67 -11.92 13.59
C ARG A 127 6.56 -12.89 14.01
N PRO A 128 6.88 -13.88 14.87
CA PRO A 128 5.85 -14.73 15.46
C PRO A 128 4.78 -13.91 16.18
N GLY A 129 3.51 -14.26 16.01
CA GLY A 129 2.37 -13.60 16.67
C GLY A 129 1.86 -12.32 15.99
N PHE A 130 2.46 -11.87 14.89
CA PHE A 130 1.95 -10.70 14.16
C PHE A 130 0.52 -10.90 13.61
N ASP A 131 0.19 -12.12 13.18
CA ASP A 131 -1.15 -12.44 12.66
C ASP A 131 -2.22 -12.26 13.74
N ASP A 132 -1.94 -12.74 14.94
CA ASP A 132 -2.82 -12.60 16.10
C ASP A 132 -2.94 -11.13 16.52
N GLU A 133 -1.83 -10.40 16.53
CA GLU A 133 -1.81 -8.97 16.82
C GLU A 133 -2.66 -8.17 15.82
N ALA A 134 -2.51 -8.44 14.53
CA ALA A 134 -3.29 -7.80 13.48
C ALA A 134 -4.79 -8.12 13.61
N THR A 135 -5.12 -9.38 13.93
CA THR A 135 -6.51 -9.82 14.14
C THR A 135 -7.15 -9.16 15.37
N GLN A 136 -6.41 -9.10 16.49
CA GLN A 136 -6.86 -8.39 17.70
C GLN A 136 -7.01 -6.90 17.47
N TRP A 137 -6.11 -6.30 16.70
CA TRP A 137 -6.19 -4.89 16.32
C TRP A 137 -7.46 -4.58 15.51
N VAL A 138 -7.81 -5.39 14.51
CA VAL A 138 -9.07 -5.21 13.76
C VAL A 138 -10.29 -5.31 14.68
N SER A 139 -10.25 -6.25 15.63
CA SER A 139 -11.37 -6.50 16.54
C SER A 139 -11.55 -5.41 17.61
N SER A 140 -10.49 -4.64 17.89
CA SER A 140 -10.48 -3.59 18.92
C SER A 140 -10.55 -2.17 18.37
N THR A 141 -10.27 -1.98 17.08
CA THR A 141 -10.22 -0.66 16.45
C THR A 141 -11.62 -0.19 16.05
N SER A 142 -12.13 0.83 16.74
CA SER A 142 -13.34 1.56 16.36
C SER A 142 -13.05 2.85 15.58
N ALA A 143 -11.87 3.43 15.78
CA ALA A 143 -11.34 4.60 15.08
C ALA A 143 -9.80 4.65 15.19
N TYR A 144 -9.16 5.48 14.37
CA TYR A 144 -7.73 5.75 14.47
C TYR A 144 -7.50 7.02 15.29
N ASP A 145 -7.14 6.87 16.56
CA ASP A 145 -6.82 8.00 17.45
C ASP A 145 -5.36 8.45 17.34
N ASP A 146 -4.55 7.74 16.55
CA ASP A 146 -3.14 8.05 16.35
C ASP A 146 -2.95 9.33 15.51
N PRO A 147 -1.90 10.13 15.77
CA PRO A 147 -1.56 11.28 14.96
C PRO A 147 -1.20 10.86 13.52
N ALA A 148 -1.61 11.68 12.55
CA ALA A 148 -1.30 11.45 11.15
C ALA A 148 0.17 11.78 10.82
N GLU A 149 0.88 10.81 10.26
CA GLU A 149 2.23 10.92 9.69
C GLU A 149 2.21 11.43 8.25
N PHE A 150 1.05 11.41 7.58
CA PHE A 150 0.94 11.66 6.14
C PHE A 150 0.07 12.87 5.79
N ASN A 151 0.54 13.66 4.83
CA ASN A 151 -0.23 14.78 4.28
C ASN A 151 -1.44 14.32 3.45
N ILE A 152 -1.44 13.07 2.97
CA ILE A 152 -2.51 12.54 2.10
C ILE A 152 -3.91 12.70 2.72
N CYS A 153 -4.02 12.56 4.04
CA CYS A 153 -5.27 12.71 4.79
C CYS A 153 -5.88 14.12 4.64
N ALA A 154 -5.07 15.16 4.40
CA ALA A 154 -5.55 16.51 4.13
C ALA A 154 -6.23 16.62 2.75
N TYR A 155 -5.86 15.77 1.79
CA TYR A 155 -6.38 15.79 0.42
C TYR A 155 -7.59 14.89 0.21
N VAL A 156 -7.62 13.72 0.85
CA VAL A 156 -8.72 12.75 0.72
C VAL A 156 -9.77 12.87 1.82
N GLY A 157 -9.52 13.71 2.83
CA GLY A 157 -10.35 13.85 4.02
C GLY A 157 -10.31 12.61 4.92
N SER A 158 -11.33 12.49 5.77
CA SER A 158 -11.56 11.33 6.64
C SER A 158 -12.91 10.68 6.30
N PRO A 159 -13.01 9.96 5.16
CA PRO A 159 -14.26 9.32 4.76
C PRO A 159 -14.69 8.28 5.79
N ALA A 160 -16.00 7.99 5.86
CA ALA A 160 -16.52 6.93 6.70
C ALA A 160 -15.85 5.60 6.33
N ARG A 161 -15.32 4.92 7.34
CA ARG A 161 -14.48 3.73 7.18
C ARG A 161 -15.32 2.51 7.61
N PRO A 162 -15.76 1.64 6.70
CA PRO A 162 -16.36 0.37 7.09
C PRO A 162 -15.39 -0.49 7.93
N HIS A 163 -15.89 -1.50 8.63
CA HIS A 163 -15.00 -2.39 9.38
C HIS A 163 -14.13 -3.19 8.41
N LEU A 164 -12.82 -3.23 8.66
CA LEU A 164 -11.92 -4.12 7.95
C LEU A 164 -12.33 -5.57 8.23
N ILE A 165 -12.47 -6.36 7.17
CA ILE A 165 -12.76 -7.78 7.29
C ILE A 165 -11.45 -8.53 7.06
N PHE A 166 -11.06 -9.32 8.04
CA PHE A 166 -9.92 -10.20 7.87
C PHE A 166 -10.27 -11.26 6.82
N LYS A 167 -9.55 -11.27 5.69
CA LYS A 167 -9.78 -12.30 4.67
C LYS A 167 -9.29 -13.64 5.22
N LEU A 168 -10.25 -14.45 5.65
CA LEU A 168 -10.10 -15.88 5.90
C LEU A 168 -10.49 -16.58 4.60
N GLU A 169 -9.58 -17.33 4.01
CA GLU A 169 -9.99 -18.17 2.89
C GLU A 169 -10.90 -19.28 3.38
N SER A 170 -11.97 -19.53 2.61
CA SER A 170 -12.77 -20.74 2.73
C SER A 170 -12.02 -21.90 2.08
N PRO A 171 -12.09 -23.12 2.63
CA PRO A 171 -11.42 -24.28 2.07
C PRO A 171 -12.20 -24.75 0.83
N ASP A 172 -12.06 -24.08 -0.30
CA ASP A 172 -12.62 -24.57 -1.55
C ASP A 172 -11.72 -24.25 -2.73
N HIS A 173 -10.70 -25.10 -2.90
CA HIS A 173 -10.31 -25.61 -4.20
C HIS A 173 -9.79 -27.04 -4.04
N SER A 174 -10.72 -28.00 -4.06
CA SER A 174 -10.41 -29.34 -4.54
C SER A 174 -10.12 -29.23 -6.05
N PRO A 175 -9.00 -29.77 -6.57
CA PRO A 175 -8.79 -29.86 -8.00
C PRO A 175 -9.73 -30.96 -8.55
N ALA A 176 -10.49 -30.62 -9.60
CA ALA A 176 -11.09 -31.59 -10.50
C ALA A 176 -10.17 -31.81 -11.70
#